data_AF-A0A958LG02-F1
#
_entry.id   AF-A0A958LG02-F1
#
_cell.length_a   1.000
_cell.length_b   1.000
_cell.length_c   1.000
_cell.angle_alpha   90.00
_cell.angle_beta   90.00
_cell.angle_gamma   90.00
#
_symmetry.space_group_name_H-M   'P 1'
#
loop_
_entity.id
_entity.type
_entity.pdbx_description
1 polymer ?
#
loop_
_entity_poly.entity_id
_entity_poly.type
_entity_poly.pdbx_seq_one_letter_code
_entity_poly.pdbx_strand_id
1 'polypeptide(L)' 'MQPFSTTTVHFGFLVTNLEDEFVVLDPNATVIHRTNSLADAMSFAKKQRELLDANETLMKHDQ' A
#
# COMPACT_ATOMS: atom_id res chain seq x y z
N MET A 1 -20.76 -18.87 6.78
CA MET A 1 -20.00 -17.76 6.16
C MET A 1 -18.76 -17.53 7.00
N GLN A 2 -17.57 -17.84 6.48
CA GLN A 2 -16.31 -17.50 7.14
C GLN A 2 -16.02 -16.01 6.90
N PRO A 3 -15.50 -15.26 7.88
CA PRO A 3 -15.12 -13.87 7.68
C PRO A 3 -13.93 -13.79 6.70
N PHE A 4 -13.91 -12.74 5.87
CA PHE A 4 -12.74 -12.38 5.09
C PHE A 4 -11.60 -12.03 6.05
N SER A 5 -10.50 -12.76 5.99
CA SER A 5 -9.31 -12.46 6.79
C SER A 5 -8.64 -11.21 6.22
N THR A 6 -8.91 -10.05 6.81
CA THR A 6 -8.19 -8.82 6.48
C THR A 6 -6.77 -8.93 6.99
N THR A 7 -5.81 -9.05 6.06
CA THR A 7 -4.37 -9.05 6.39
C THR A 7 -3.87 -7.61 6.38
N THR A 8 -3.78 -6.98 7.56
CA THR A 8 -3.21 -5.64 7.70
C THR A 8 -1.69 -5.72 7.69
N VAL A 9 -1.08 -5.17 6.65
CA VAL A 9 0.37 -5.11 6.50
C VAL A 9 0.83 -3.67 6.80
N HIS A 10 1.69 -3.47 7.80
CA HIS A 10 2.14 -2.14 8.24
C HIS A 10 3.34 -1.64 7.40
N PHE A 11 3.05 -1.04 6.24
CA PHE A 11 4.03 -0.27 5.45
C PHE A 11 3.59 1.20 5.23
N GLY A 12 2.59 1.68 5.98
CA GLY A 12 1.94 2.96 5.72
C GLY A 12 0.90 2.92 4.59
N PHE A 13 0.69 1.75 3.98
CA PHE A 13 -0.35 1.52 2.97
C PHE A 13 -1.14 0.27 3.37
N LEU A 14 -2.46 0.34 3.26
CA LEU A 14 -3.35 -0.81 3.53
C LEU A 14 -3.69 -1.49 2.20
N VAL A 15 -3.29 -2.75 2.07
CA VAL A 15 -3.76 -3.60 0.96
C VAL A 15 -4.98 -4.37 1.44
N THR A 16 -6.11 -4.20 0.78
CA THR A 16 -7.34 -4.94 1.09
C THR A 16 -7.93 -5.54 -0.18
N ASN A 17 -8.62 -6.67 -0.03
CA ASN A 17 -9.40 -7.27 -1.11
C ASN A 17 -10.82 -6.72 -1.06
N LEU A 18 -11.25 -6.10 -2.15
CA LEU A 18 -12.62 -5.67 -2.39
C LEU A 18 -13.16 -6.51 -3.54
N GLU A 19 -14.10 -7.41 -3.24
CA GLU A 19 -14.70 -8.30 -4.23
C GLU A 19 -13.62 -9.04 -5.07
N ASP A 20 -13.55 -8.77 -6.37
CA ASP A 20 -12.63 -9.41 -7.32
C ASP A 20 -11.29 -8.66 -7.50
N GLU A 21 -11.01 -7.64 -6.69
CA GLU A 21 -9.82 -6.81 -6.81
C GLU A 21 -9.08 -6.59 -5.48
N PHE A 22 -7.78 -6.39 -5.57
CA PHE A 22 -6.92 -5.90 -4.52
C PHE A 22 -6.74 -4.40 -4.70
N VAL A 23 -7.04 -3.66 -3.65
CA VAL A 23 -6.85 -2.21 -3.62
C VAL A 23 -5.75 -1.85 -2.63
N VAL A 24 -4.95 -0.86 -3.00
CA VAL A 24 -3.96 -0.24 -2.13
C VAL A 24 -4.51 1.10 -1.69
N LEU A 25 -4.59 1.29 -0.38
CA LEU A 25 -5.06 2.48 0.29
C LEU A 25 -3.87 3.21 0.92
N ASP A 26 -3.88 4.54 0.85
CA ASP A 26 -2.94 5.39 1.57
C ASP A 26 -3.32 5.50 3.08
N PRO A 27 -2.51 6.18 3.92
CA PRO A 27 -2.83 6.41 5.33
C PRO A 27 -4.17 7.14 5.57
N ASN A 28 -4.69 7.85 4.57
CA ASN A 28 -5.95 8.58 4.63
C ASN A 28 -7.14 7.72 4.17
N ALA A 29 -6.95 6.41 4.01
CA ALA A 29 -7.93 5.48 3.48
C ALA A 29 -8.45 5.84 2.07
N THR A 30 -7.62 6.53 1.27
CA THR A 30 -7.90 6.85 -0.13
C THR A 30 -7.31 5.77 -1.02
N VAL A 31 -8.09 5.27 -1.99
CA VAL A 31 -7.61 4.28 -2.96
C VAL A 31 -6.61 4.94 -3.91
N ILE A 32 -5.38 4.44 -3.92
CA ILE A 32 -4.30 4.93 -4.78
C ILE A 32 -3.91 3.93 -5.88
N HIS A 33 -4.32 2.66 -5.74
CA HIS A 33 -4.11 1.63 -6.77
C HIS A 33 -5.14 0.51 -6.67
N ARG A 34 -5.48 -0.09 -7.82
CA ARG A 34 -6.39 -1.23 -7.96
C ARG A 34 -5.77 -2.24 -8.92
N THR A 35 -5.81 -3.52 -8.54
CA THR A 35 -5.31 -4.61 -9.36
C THR A 35 -5.98 -5.92 -8.95
N ASN A 36 -6.18 -6.83 -9.88
CA ASN A 36 -6.67 -8.18 -9.65
C ASN A 36 -5.58 -9.17 -9.20
N SER A 37 -4.35 -8.68 -8.99
CA SER A 37 -3.20 -9.47 -8.53
C SER A 37 -2.68 -8.97 -7.19
N LEU A 38 -2.74 -9.82 -6.15
CA LEU A 38 -2.18 -9.50 -4.83
C LEU A 38 -0.68 -9.18 -4.91
N ALA A 39 0.06 -9.90 -5.75
CA ALA A 39 1.49 -9.66 -5.95
C ALA A 39 1.76 -8.26 -6.50
N ASP A 40 0.92 -7.79 -7.43
CA ASP A 40 1.04 -6.45 -7.99
C ASP A 40 0.66 -5.38 -6.96
N ALA A 41 -0.39 -5.62 -6.16
CA ALA A 41 -0.80 -4.70 -5.09
C ALA A 41 0.31 -4.54 -4.05
N MET A 42 0.95 -5.65 -3.64
CA MET A 42 2.09 -5.62 -2.72
C MET A 42 3.32 -4.95 -3.33
N SER A 43 3.63 -5.25 -4.60
CA SER A 43 4.74 -4.63 -5.32
C SER A 43 4.57 -3.12 -5.46
N PHE A 44 3.35 -2.67 -5.76
CA PHE A 44 2.99 -1.27 -5.80
C PHE A 44 3.17 -0.60 -4.42
N ALA A 45 2.56 -1.17 -3.36
CA ALA A 45 2.68 -0.64 -2.00
C ALA A 45 4.14 -0.52 -1.54
N LYS A 46 4.98 -1.51 -1.88
CA LYS A 46 6.42 -1.50 -1.59
C LYS A 46 7.15 -0.36 -2.32
N LYS A 47 6.90 -0.19 -3.62
CA LYS A 47 7.49 0.92 -4.40
C LYS A 47 7.09 2.28 -3.87
N GLN A 48 5.82 2.46 -3.49
CA GLN A 48 5.36 3.72 -2.91
C GLN A 48 6.08 4.04 -1.60
N ARG A 49 6.36 3.02 -0.79
CA ARG A 49 7.16 3.19 0.43
C ARG A 49 8.60 3.58 0.13
N GLU A 50 9.25 2.91 -0.82
CA GLU A 50 10.62 3.25 -1.25
C GLU A 50 10.73 4.69 -1.75
N LEU A 51 9.74 5.18 -2.50
CA LEU A 51 9.68 6.57 -2.95
C LEU A 51 9.52 7.56 -1.77
N LEU A 52 8.68 7.23 -0.79
CA LEU A 52 8.52 8.06 0.41
C LEU A 52 9.81 8.10 1.24
N ASP A 53 10.48 6.97 1.43
CA ASP A 53 11.74 6.88 2.17
C ASP A 53 12.88 7.63 1.46
N ALA A 54 12.93 7.55 0.13
CA ALA A 54 13.88 8.33 -0.68
C ALA A 54 13.62 9.84 -0.54
N ASN A 55 12.35 10.26 -0.56
CA ASN A 55 11.98 11.66 -0.38
C ASN A 55 12.29 12.17 1.05
N GLU A 56 12.06 11.35 2.09
CA GLU A 56 12.41 11.70 3.47
C GLU A 56 13.95 11.81 3.64
N THR A 57 14.71 10.94 2.98
CA THR A 57 16.17 10.97 3.00
C THR A 57 16.73 12.23 2.34
N LEU A 58 16.13 12.66 1.22
CA LEU A 58 16.51 13.90 0.53
C LEU A 58 16.23 15.14 1.40
N MET A 59 15.13 15.17 2.15
CA MET A 59 14.78 16.31 3.02
C MET A 59 15.68 16.45 4.26
N LYS A 60 16.38 15.38 4.66
CA LYS A 60 17.34 15.41 5.79
C LYS A 60 18.76 15.78 5.36
N HIS A 61 19.04 15.88 4.06
CA HIS A 61 20.37 16.17 3.52
C HIS A 61 20.60 17.67 3.22
N ASP A 62 19.57 18.50 3.41
CA ASP A 62 19.61 19.97 3.42
C ASP A 62 19.77 20.55 4.86
N GLN A 63 20.14 19.69 5.83
CA GLN A 63 20.55 20.08 7.19
C GLN A 63 22.07 19.99 7.36
#